data_AF-A0A1F3IE28-F1
#
_entry.id   AF-A0A1F3IE28-F1
#
_cell.length_a   1.000
_cell.length_b   1.000
_cell.length_c   1.000
_cell.angle_alpha   90.00
_cell.angle_beta   90.00
_cell.angle_gamma   90.00
#
_symmetry.space_group_name_H-M   'P 1'
#
loop_
_entity.id
_entity.type
_entity.pdbx_description
1 polymer ?
#
loop_
_entity_poly.entity_id
_entity_poly.type
_entity_poly.pdbx_seq_one_letter_code
_entity_poly.pdbx_strand_id
1 'polypeptide(L)'
;MKTSIKALHWTPRIICILAILLLSLFAADSFAPGLTIWQQLGAFLIHLIPSFILLAFLIVAWKWEFIGGIIFTVIGVVMSPVLFWFNYNKNHSILWSSIIILIITIPFVIVGVLFILSYNKKKKFSATI
;
A
#
# COMPACT_ATOMS: atom_id res chain seq x y z
N MET A 1 -7.93 24.55 11.91
CA MET A 1 -6.76 23.97 11.22
C MET A 1 -6.50 24.72 9.93
N LYS A 2 -5.26 25.18 9.71
CA LYS A 2 -4.82 25.74 8.42
C LYS A 2 -5.04 24.71 7.30
N THR A 3 -5.45 25.16 6.10
CA THR A 3 -5.78 24.30 4.95
C THR A 3 -4.68 23.29 4.60
N SER A 4 -3.41 23.70 4.72
CA SER A 4 -2.25 22.84 4.50
C SER A 4 -2.20 21.60 5.42
N ILE A 5 -2.62 21.72 6.69
CA ILE A 5 -2.62 20.60 7.63
C ILE A 5 -3.76 19.62 7.30
N LYS A 6 -4.92 20.15 6.85
CA LYS A 6 -6.03 19.31 6.37
C LYS A 6 -5.62 18.52 5.13
N ALA A 7 -4.95 19.16 4.17
CA ALA A 7 -4.43 18.51 2.98
C ALA A 7 -3.45 17.38 3.36
N LEU A 8 -2.42 17.67 4.16
CA LEU A 8 -1.44 16.67 4.61
C LEU A 8 -2.06 15.54 5.45
N HIS A 9 -3.21 15.76 6.08
CA HIS A 9 -3.94 14.69 6.76
C HIS A 9 -4.63 13.73 5.77
N TRP A 10 -5.35 14.27 4.77
CA TRP A 10 -6.15 13.46 3.86
C TRP A 10 -5.36 12.85 2.71
N THR A 11 -4.33 13.54 2.19
CA THR A 11 -3.51 13.06 1.06
C THR A 11 -2.96 11.65 1.24
N PRO A 12 -2.23 11.30 2.33
CA PRO A 12 -1.72 9.93 2.51
C PRO A 12 -2.83 8.87 2.52
N ARG A 13 -3.99 9.19 3.11
CA ARG A 13 -5.13 8.28 3.23
C ARG A 13 -5.77 8.01 1.88
N ILE A 14 -6.06 9.06 1.12
CA ILE A 14 -6.68 8.94 -0.20
C ILE A 14 -5.76 8.15 -1.13
N ILE A 15 -4.46 8.48 -1.17
CA ILE A 15 -3.49 7.75 -2.00
C ILE A 15 -3.41 6.27 -1.59
N CYS A 16 -3.36 6.00 -0.28
CA CYS A 16 -3.32 4.61 0.22
C CYS A 16 -4.59 3.82 -0.14
N ILE A 17 -5.78 4.43 0.01
CA ILE A 17 -7.06 3.81 -0.38
C ILE A 17 -7.04 3.50 -1.88
N LEU A 18 -6.63 4.45 -2.72
CA LEU A 18 -6.54 4.24 -4.16
C LEU A 18 -5.55 3.11 -4.51
N ALA A 19 -4.40 3.05 -3.84
CA ALA A 19 -3.43 1.98 -4.04
C ALA A 19 -3.99 0.60 -3.64
N ILE A 20 -4.72 0.51 -2.51
CA ILE A 20 -5.37 -0.74 -2.07
C ILE A 20 -6.48 -1.16 -3.04
N LEU A 21 -7.28 -0.21 -3.54
CA LEU A 21 -8.31 -0.49 -4.52
C LEU A 21 -7.70 -0.99 -5.84
N LEU A 22 -6.65 -0.32 -6.33
CA LEU A 22 -5.92 -0.75 -7.51
C LEU A 22 -5.34 -2.16 -7.34
N LEU A 23 -4.72 -2.44 -6.18
CA LEU A 23 -4.20 -3.78 -5.87
C LEU A 23 -5.32 -4.84 -5.85
N SER A 24 -6.48 -4.49 -5.30
CA SER A 24 -7.65 -5.38 -5.23
C SER A 24 -8.20 -5.74 -6.61
N LEU A 25 -8.01 -4.90 -7.63
CA LEU A 25 -8.44 -5.22 -8.99
C LEU A 25 -7.70 -6.43 -9.57
N PHE A 26 -6.45 -6.67 -9.15
CA PHE A 26 -5.71 -7.84 -9.59
C PHE A 26 -6.36 -9.15 -9.13
N ALA A 27 -7.08 -9.17 -8.01
CA ALA A 27 -7.76 -10.38 -7.53
C ALA A 27 -8.85 -10.90 -8.48
N ALA A 28 -9.35 -10.06 -9.39
CA ALA A 28 -10.32 -10.46 -10.40
C ALA A 28 -9.74 -11.45 -11.44
N ASP A 29 -8.42 -11.65 -11.49
CA ASP A 29 -7.79 -12.67 -12.33
C ASP A 29 -8.09 -14.12 -11.87
N SER A 30 -8.60 -14.28 -10.65
CA SER A 30 -8.98 -15.58 -10.09
C SER A 30 -10.25 -16.21 -10.69
N PHE A 31 -11.02 -15.44 -11.47
CA PHE A 31 -12.22 -15.96 -12.16
C PHE A 31 -11.83 -16.72 -13.42
N ALA A 32 -12.08 -18.03 -13.44
CA ALA A 32 -11.68 -18.92 -14.52
C ALA A 32 -12.80 -19.92 -14.90
N PRO A 33 -12.93 -20.26 -16.20
CA PRO A 33 -13.91 -21.24 -16.64
C PRO A 33 -13.64 -22.62 -16.03
N GLY A 34 -14.71 -23.38 -15.77
CA GLY A 34 -14.63 -24.74 -15.20
C GLY A 34 -14.65 -24.80 -13.67
N LEU A 35 -14.68 -23.66 -12.98
CA LEU A 35 -14.88 -23.59 -11.54
C LEU A 35 -16.36 -23.38 -11.18
N THR A 36 -16.78 -23.96 -10.07
CA THR A 36 -18.08 -23.63 -9.46
C THR A 36 -18.06 -22.22 -8.87
N ILE A 37 -19.24 -21.62 -8.67
CA ILE A 37 -19.38 -20.29 -8.08
C ILE A 37 -18.62 -20.16 -6.75
N TRP A 38 -18.71 -21.18 -5.88
CA TRP A 38 -18.03 -21.18 -4.57
C TRP A 38 -16.51 -21.27 -4.67
N GLN A 39 -15.98 -22.03 -5.62
CA GLN A 39 -14.54 -22.09 -5.86
C GLN A 39 -14.00 -20.76 -6.37
N GLN A 40 -14.73 -20.11 -7.29
CA GLN A 40 -14.34 -18.78 -7.78
C GLN A 40 -14.35 -17.73 -6.66
N LEU A 41 -15.40 -17.68 -5.85
CA LEU A 41 -15.49 -16.76 -4.71
C LEU A 41 -14.38 -17.03 -3.68
N GLY A 42 -14.10 -18.30 -3.39
CA GLY A 42 -13.00 -18.68 -2.50
C GLY A 42 -11.64 -18.22 -3.02
N ALA A 43 -11.35 -18.47 -4.31
CA ALA A 43 -10.11 -18.03 -4.95
C ALA A 43 -9.98 -16.50 -4.93
N PHE A 44 -11.04 -15.77 -5.27
CA PHE A 44 -11.10 -14.31 -5.23
C PHE A 44 -10.80 -13.76 -3.84
N LEU A 45 -11.43 -14.30 -2.79
CA LEU A 45 -11.18 -13.88 -1.41
C LEU A 45 -9.75 -14.14 -0.96
N ILE A 46 -9.14 -15.25 -1.39
CA ILE A 46 -7.72 -15.55 -1.12
C ILE A 46 -6.82 -14.51 -1.82
N HIS A 47 -7.12 -14.14 -3.07
CA HIS A 47 -6.34 -13.13 -3.81
C HIS A 47 -6.49 -11.72 -3.22
N LEU A 48 -7.56 -11.45 -2.45
CA LEU A 48 -7.74 -10.18 -1.73
C LEU A 48 -6.98 -10.10 -0.39
N ILE A 49 -6.41 -11.20 0.12
CA ILE A 49 -5.67 -11.20 1.39
C ILE A 49 -4.61 -10.09 1.46
N PRO A 50 -3.74 -9.87 0.43
CA PRO A 50 -2.78 -8.77 0.46
C PRO A 50 -3.44 -7.40 0.62
N SER A 51 -4.56 -7.15 -0.06
CA SER A 51 -5.32 -5.90 0.07
C SER A 51 -5.91 -5.71 1.47
N PHE A 52 -6.46 -6.78 2.07
CA PHE A 52 -7.00 -6.72 3.43
C PHE A 52 -5.92 -6.46 4.48
N ILE A 53 -4.71 -7.01 4.31
CA ILE A 53 -3.57 -6.73 5.18
C ILE A 53 -3.19 -5.24 5.11
N LEU A 54 -3.10 -4.68 3.90
CA LEU A 54 -2.80 -3.24 3.73
C LEU A 54 -3.93 -2.36 4.29
N LEU A 55 -5.18 -2.77 4.15
CA LEU A 55 -6.33 -2.08 4.74
C LEU A 55 -6.24 -2.06 6.27
N ALA A 56 -5.87 -3.17 6.90
CA ALA A 56 -5.66 -3.23 8.34
C ALA A 56 -4.55 -2.26 8.79
N PHE A 57 -3.43 -2.20 8.05
CA PHE A 57 -2.37 -1.21 8.33
C PHE A 57 -2.85 0.23 8.16
N LEU A 58 -3.66 0.52 7.13
CA LEU A 58 -4.25 1.84 6.96
C LEU A 58 -5.18 2.23 8.12
N ILE A 59 -5.98 1.29 8.63
CA ILE A 59 -6.84 1.50 9.80
C ILE A 59 -5.99 1.86 11.03
N VAL A 60 -4.89 1.13 11.26
CA VAL A 60 -3.93 1.45 12.35
C VAL A 60 -3.31 2.83 12.13
N ALA A 61 -2.86 3.13 10.91
CA ALA A 61 -2.28 4.41 10.53
C ALA A 61 -3.25 5.59 10.71
N TRP A 62 -4.56 5.33 10.72
CA TRP A 62 -5.57 6.38 10.88
C TRP A 62 -5.51 7.03 12.25
N LYS A 63 -5.27 6.24 13.30
CA LYS A 63 -5.07 6.71 14.68
C LYS A 63 -3.59 6.96 15.00
N TRP A 64 -2.69 6.11 14.51
CA TRP A 64 -1.26 6.17 14.80
C TRP A 64 -0.45 6.49 13.55
N GLU A 65 -0.55 7.74 13.09
CA GLU A 65 0.03 8.18 11.82
C GLU A 65 1.54 7.91 11.71
N PHE A 66 2.30 8.11 12.79
CA PHE A 66 3.74 7.85 12.76
C PHE A 66 4.08 6.36 12.59
N ILE A 67 3.41 5.49 13.37
CA ILE A 67 3.59 4.04 13.30
C ILE A 67 3.15 3.52 11.93
N GLY A 68 1.99 3.97 11.45
CA GLY A 68 1.50 3.65 10.12
C GLY A 68 2.47 4.07 9.01
N GLY A 69 3.04 5.26 9.14
CA GLY A 69 4.07 5.75 8.23
C GLY A 69 5.31 4.85 8.18
N ILE A 70 5.82 4.42 9.34
CA ILE A 70 6.93 3.46 9.43
C ILE A 70 6.54 2.13 8.77
N ILE A 71 5.37 1.58 9.10
CA ILE A 71 4.89 0.30 8.55
C ILE A 71 4.87 0.33 7.01
N PHE A 72 4.25 1.35 6.41
CA PHE A 72 4.17 1.46 4.94
C PHE A 72 5.53 1.67 4.27
N THR A 73 6.42 2.48 4.88
CA THR A 73 7.78 2.65 4.37
C THR A 73 8.59 1.35 4.46
N VAL A 74 8.54 0.66 5.60
CA VAL A 74 9.26 -0.61 5.81
C VAL A 74 8.74 -1.68 4.85
N ILE A 75 7.42 -1.80 4.67
CA ILE A 75 6.84 -2.76 3.71
C ILE A 75 7.34 -2.46 2.30
N GLY A 76 7.27 -1.21 1.84
CA GLY A 76 7.72 -0.85 0.50
C GLY A 76 9.21 -1.17 0.28
N VAL A 77 10.06 -0.88 1.26
CA VAL A 77 11.51 -1.12 1.16
C VAL A 77 11.84 -2.62 1.28
N VAL A 78 11.30 -3.31 2.29
CA VAL A 78 11.61 -4.72 2.56
C VAL A 78 11.01 -5.65 1.52
N MET A 79 9.84 -5.33 0.97
CA MET A 79 9.26 -6.13 -0.12
C MET A 79 9.98 -5.93 -1.45
N SER A 80 10.74 -4.85 -1.64
CA SER A 80 11.47 -4.59 -2.89
C SER A 80 12.43 -5.73 -3.29
N PRO A 81 13.36 -6.22 -2.45
CA PRO A 81 14.23 -7.34 -2.81
C PRO A 81 13.47 -8.67 -2.99
N VAL A 82 12.40 -8.90 -2.23
CA VAL A 82 11.57 -10.12 -2.34
C VAL A 82 10.86 -10.15 -3.69
N LEU A 83 10.21 -9.05 -4.06
CA LEU A 83 9.53 -8.88 -5.34
C LEU A 83 10.53 -8.88 -6.50
N PHE A 84 11.74 -8.33 -6.30
CA PHE A 84 12.81 -8.39 -7.29
C PHE A 84 13.17 -9.82 -7.63
N TRP A 85 13.51 -10.61 -6.62
CA TRP A 85 13.91 -11.99 -6.78
C TRP A 85 12.83 -12.81 -7.48
N PHE A 86 11.57 -12.65 -7.05
CA PHE A 86 10.43 -13.35 -7.63
C PHE A 86 10.22 -13.01 -9.12
N ASN A 87 10.30 -11.74 -9.50
CA ASN A 87 10.12 -11.33 -10.89
C ASN A 87 11.31 -11.73 -11.76
N TYR A 88 12.54 -11.55 -11.26
CA TYR A 88 13.75 -11.90 -11.98
C TYR A 88 13.82 -13.38 -12.32
N ASN A 89 13.40 -14.26 -11.40
CA ASN A 89 13.35 -15.70 -11.66
C ASN A 89 12.35 -16.11 -12.74
N LYS A 90 11.38 -15.25 -13.07
CA LYS A 90 10.39 -15.52 -14.13
C LYS A 90 10.74 -14.88 -15.46
N ASN A 91 11.32 -13.68 -15.45
CA ASN A 91 11.55 -12.89 -16.66
C ASN A 91 13.03 -12.82 -17.08
N HIS A 92 13.97 -13.23 -16.22
CA HIS A 92 15.43 -13.13 -16.39
C HIS A 92 15.96 -11.75 -16.80
N SER A 93 15.16 -10.70 -16.62
CA SER A 93 15.48 -9.33 -17.02
C SER A 93 15.61 -8.43 -15.80
N ILE A 94 16.81 -7.88 -15.62
CA ILE A 94 17.09 -6.94 -14.53
C ILE A 94 16.26 -5.67 -14.66
N LEU A 95 16.13 -5.15 -15.89
CA LEU A 95 15.44 -3.89 -16.17
C LEU A 95 13.94 -4.03 -15.90
N TRP A 96 13.29 -5.04 -16.47
CA TRP A 96 11.86 -5.26 -16.28
C TRP A 96 11.50 -5.58 -14.84
N SER A 97 12.31 -6.39 -14.16
CA SER A 97 12.12 -6.65 -12.74
C SER A 97 12.20 -5.36 -11.93
N SER A 98 13.21 -4.53 -12.18
CA SER A 98 13.38 -3.24 -11.48
C SER A 98 12.19 -2.31 -11.68
N ILE A 99 11.70 -2.17 -12.91
CA ILE A 99 10.54 -1.32 -13.24
C ILE A 99 9.28 -1.79 -12.50
N ILE A 100 9.00 -3.10 -12.52
CA ILE A 100 7.82 -3.67 -11.87
C ILE A 100 7.83 -3.37 -10.37
N ILE A 101 8.96 -3.57 -9.70
CA ILE A 101 9.06 -3.34 -8.26
C ILE A 101 8.88 -1.86 -7.94
N LEU A 102 9.53 -0.96 -8.69
CA LEU A 102 9.39 0.48 -8.46
C LEU A 102 7.92 0.90 -8.57
N ILE A 103 7.20 0.40 -9.57
CA ILE A 103 5.77 0.71 -9.74
C ILE A 103 4.94 0.20 -8.55
N ILE A 104 5.24 -1.00 -8.04
CA ILE A 104 4.48 -1.62 -6.95
C ILE A 104 4.83 -0.99 -5.59
N THR A 105 6.10 -0.74 -5.29
CA THR A 105 6.55 -0.38 -3.94
C THR A 105 6.64 1.12 -3.68
N ILE A 106 6.92 1.94 -4.71
CA ILE A 106 7.01 3.41 -4.55
C ILE A 106 5.73 4.02 -3.98
N PRO A 107 4.52 3.68 -4.45
CA PRO A 107 3.29 4.26 -3.90
C PRO A 107 3.18 4.06 -2.37
N PHE A 108 3.58 2.90 -1.85
CA PHE A 108 3.55 2.62 -0.42
C PHE A 108 4.63 3.38 0.35
N VAL A 109 5.83 3.52 -0.21
CA VAL A 109 6.89 4.35 0.39
C VAL A 109 6.45 5.81 0.47
N ILE A 110 5.86 6.34 -0.61
CA ILE A 110 5.32 7.72 -0.65
C ILE A 110 4.23 7.89 0.41
N VAL A 111 3.27 6.96 0.50
CA VAL A 111 2.22 6.96 1.53
C VAL A 111 2.84 6.97 2.93
N GLY A 112 3.84 6.13 3.18
CA GLY A 112 4.53 6.05 4.47
C GLY A 112 5.19 7.37 4.87
N VAL A 113 5.94 7.98 3.94
CA VAL A 113 6.57 9.29 4.15
C VAL A 113 5.52 10.37 4.41
N LEU A 114 4.42 10.40 3.64
CA LEU A 114 3.35 11.36 3.83
C LEU A 114 2.66 11.23 5.19
N PHE A 115 2.47 10.01 5.70
CA PHE A 115 1.98 9.78 7.07
C PHE A 115 2.90 10.34 8.14
N ILE A 116 4.22 10.13 8.01
CA ILE A 116 5.22 10.68 8.93
C ILE A 116 5.22 12.22 8.89
N LEU A 117 5.17 12.81 7.69
CA LEU A 117 5.11 14.26 7.52
C LEU A 117 3.84 14.86 8.12
N SER A 118 2.70 14.18 7.95
CA SER A 118 1.41 14.57 8.53
C SER A 118 1.49 14.61 10.05
N TYR A 119 2.03 13.56 10.67
CA TYR A 119 2.24 13.48 12.12
C TYR A 119 3.13 14.61 12.64
N ASN A 120 4.30 14.82 12.01
CA ASN A 120 5.26 15.84 12.43
C ASN A 120 4.68 17.25 12.34
N LYS A 121 3.91 17.56 11.30
CA LYS A 121 3.27 18.87 11.13
C LYS A 121 2.17 19.11 12.16
N LYS A 122 1.35 18.11 12.47
CA LYS A 122 0.33 18.22 13.51
C LYS A 122 0.94 18.37 14.90
N LYS A 123 1.96 17.58 15.23
CA LYS A 123 2.68 17.68 16.51
C LYS A 123 3.26 19.08 16.71
N LYS A 124 3.89 19.66 15.68
CA LYS A 124 4.41 21.04 15.73
C LYS A 124 3.30 22.06 15.92
N PHE A 125 2.18 21.94 15.20
CA PHE A 125 1.05 22.85 15.33
C PHE A 125 0.43 22.84 16.72
N SER A 126 0.27 21.65 17.33
CA SER A 126 -0.23 21.51 18.70
C SER A 126 0.73 22.04 19.77
N ALA A 127 2.03 22.17 19.48
CA ALA A 127 3.01 22.71 20.42
C ALA A 127 3.18 24.24 20.33
N THR A 128 2.57 24.89 19.34
CA THR A 128 2.64 26.36 19.14
C THR A 128 1.37 27.07 19.65
N ILE A 129 0.33 26.31 20.02
CA ILE A 129 -0.91 26.81 20.64
C ILE A 129 -0.84 26.51 22.13
#